data_AF-A0A661VSI2-F1
#
_entry.id   AF-A0A661VSI2-F1
#
_cell.length_a   1.000
_cell.length_b   1.000
_cell.length_c   1.000
_cell.angle_alpha   90.00
_cell.angle_beta   90.00
_cell.angle_gamma   90.00
#
_symmetry.space_group_name_H-M   'P 1'
#
loop_
_entity.id
_entity.type
_entity.pdbx_description
1 polymer ?
#
loop_
_entity_poly.entity_id
_entity_poly.type
_entity_poly.pdbx_seq_one_letter_code
_entity_poly.pdbx_strand_id
1 'polypeptide(L)'
;MDGPTGLDYDTGALDERAVVADLTVTFAYPKLGHFRFPGASALGELVIADIGTDPALAADVALEVVTPEMVREWLPPRPPNAHKGTFGKALIVAGSVNYTGAAYLAGAAATRAGAGLVTLALPAAIHTAVAACLAEVTYLLLPHELGAISAGATRVLAERLEEYDALLLGPGLGREPETSAFVEALLGGVRGRRRLGFVGAEESTASPRTLPPLVVDADGLNILAEMADWPKRLPPESILTPHPGEMARLMRCTIGDVQADRVAIAQAQAAAWGQVVVLKGAHTVVAAPDGRVAIQPFANPGLATAGTGDVLAGTIVALRAQGLASFEAATAGAYLHGLAGELARVEVGVAGMVAGDVLARLPQAWQHITGM
;
A
#
# COMPACT_ATOMS: atom_id res chain seq x y z
N MET A 1 -19.29 28.01 -3.35
CA MET A 1 -20.50 27.22 -3.69
C MET A 1 -20.18 26.51 -4.98
N ASP A 2 -20.42 25.20 -5.02
CA ASP A 2 -19.87 24.19 -5.93
C ASP A 2 -18.35 24.03 -5.87
N GLY A 3 -17.62 25.11 -6.12
CA GLY A 3 -16.18 25.23 -5.94
C GLY A 3 -15.76 26.70 -5.96
N PRO A 4 -14.49 27.01 -5.68
CA PRO A 4 -14.00 28.37 -5.75
C PRO A 4 -14.04 28.91 -7.18
N THR A 5 -14.47 30.16 -7.34
CA THR A 5 -14.46 30.82 -8.66
C THR A 5 -13.01 30.91 -9.15
N GLY A 6 -12.76 30.44 -10.39
CA GLY A 6 -11.41 30.34 -10.97
C GLY A 6 -10.78 28.94 -10.88
N LEU A 7 -11.47 27.96 -10.29
CA LEU A 7 -11.08 26.54 -10.34
C LEU A 7 -11.65 25.84 -11.58
N ASP A 8 -10.80 25.12 -12.30
CA ASP A 8 -11.22 24.13 -13.29
C ASP A 8 -11.55 22.80 -12.59
N TYR A 9 -12.80 22.34 -12.74
CA TYR A 9 -13.32 21.15 -12.08
C TYR A 9 -12.86 19.82 -12.69
N ASP A 10 -12.29 19.81 -13.89
CA ASP A 10 -11.79 18.60 -14.52
C ASP A 10 -10.28 18.45 -14.26
N THR A 11 -9.55 19.55 -14.38
CA THR A 11 -8.07 19.53 -14.32
C THR A 11 -7.52 19.87 -12.94
N GLY A 12 -8.26 20.62 -12.12
CA GLY A 12 -7.75 21.21 -10.88
C GLY A 12 -6.81 22.39 -11.09
N ALA A 13 -6.71 22.91 -12.33
CA ALA A 13 -6.03 24.16 -12.60
C ALA A 13 -6.72 25.31 -11.88
N LEU A 14 -5.93 26.23 -11.34
CA LEU A 14 -6.41 27.33 -10.51
C LEU A 14 -5.91 28.65 -11.11
N ASP A 15 -6.83 29.56 -11.42
CA ASP A 15 -6.51 30.93 -11.85
C ASP A 15 -5.74 31.67 -10.73
N GLU A 16 -4.80 32.55 -11.10
CA GLU A 16 -4.02 33.34 -10.13
C GLU A 16 -4.90 34.23 -9.23
N ARG A 17 -6.11 34.57 -9.67
CA ARG A 17 -7.10 35.37 -8.95
C ARG A 17 -8.25 34.53 -8.40
N ALA A 18 -8.10 33.20 -8.40
CA ALA A 18 -9.12 32.32 -7.86
C ALA A 18 -9.39 32.63 -6.39
N VAL A 19 -10.64 32.45 -5.99
CA VAL A 19 -11.05 32.58 -4.60
C VAL A 19 -10.44 31.43 -3.79
N VAL A 20 -9.95 31.71 -2.60
CA VAL A 20 -9.61 30.69 -1.60
C VAL A 20 -10.75 30.63 -0.60
N ALA A 21 -11.37 29.47 -0.46
CA ALA A 21 -12.51 29.26 0.43
C ALA A 21 -12.07 28.59 1.74
N ASP A 22 -12.71 28.96 2.85
CA ASP A 22 -12.62 28.21 4.12
C ASP A 22 -13.53 26.97 4.11
N LEU A 23 -14.61 27.01 3.33
CA LEU A 23 -15.61 25.96 3.17
C LEU A 23 -16.14 25.97 1.73
N THR A 24 -16.13 24.80 1.10
CA THR A 24 -16.72 24.54 -0.20
C THR A 24 -17.84 23.52 -0.06
N VAL A 25 -19.06 23.93 -0.41
CA VAL A 25 -20.21 23.01 -0.55
C VAL A 25 -20.39 22.69 -2.03
N THR A 26 -20.12 21.45 -2.42
CA THR A 26 -20.39 20.91 -3.77
C THR A 26 -21.67 20.09 -3.80
N PHE A 27 -22.28 19.95 -4.97
CA PHE A 27 -23.59 19.30 -5.11
C PHE A 27 -23.51 17.95 -5.80
N ALA A 28 -24.29 17.01 -5.30
CA ALA A 28 -24.42 15.62 -5.77
C ALA A 28 -23.12 14.80 -5.66
N TYR A 29 -22.14 15.12 -6.50
CA TYR A 29 -20.85 14.44 -6.55
C TYR A 29 -19.70 15.45 -6.57
N PRO A 30 -18.57 15.12 -5.94
CA PRO A 30 -17.39 15.95 -6.03
C PRO A 30 -16.77 15.83 -7.43
N LYS A 31 -16.07 16.88 -7.84
CA LYS A 31 -15.42 16.95 -9.15
C LYS A 31 -13.93 16.63 -9.01
N LEU A 32 -13.32 16.15 -10.08
CA LEU A 32 -11.91 15.70 -10.05
C LEU A 32 -10.95 16.81 -9.63
N GLY A 33 -11.20 18.03 -10.09
CA GLY A 33 -10.46 19.24 -9.72
C GLY A 33 -10.50 19.54 -8.22
N HIS A 34 -11.45 18.98 -7.46
CA HIS A 34 -11.47 19.11 -6.00
C HIS A 34 -10.34 18.33 -5.30
N PHE A 35 -9.76 17.33 -5.96
CA PHE A 35 -8.72 16.48 -5.40
C PHE A 35 -7.37 16.65 -6.09
N ARG A 36 -7.29 17.55 -7.06
CA ARG A 36 -6.07 17.86 -7.82
C ARG A 36 -5.48 19.19 -7.37
N PHE A 37 -4.18 19.20 -7.12
CA PHE A 37 -3.46 20.44 -6.83
C PHE A 37 -3.10 21.16 -8.14
N PRO A 38 -3.13 22.50 -8.17
CA PRO A 38 -3.31 23.42 -7.04
C PRO A 38 -4.75 23.60 -6.54
N GLY A 39 -5.77 23.20 -7.31
CA GLY A 39 -7.19 23.42 -6.99
C GLY A 39 -7.64 23.00 -5.59
N ALA A 40 -7.22 21.82 -5.15
CA ALA A 40 -7.52 21.28 -3.82
C ALA A 40 -7.10 22.21 -2.66
N SER A 41 -6.05 23.02 -2.85
CA SER A 41 -5.59 23.97 -1.81
C SER A 41 -6.51 25.18 -1.62
N ALA A 42 -7.43 25.43 -2.57
CA ALA A 42 -8.34 26.58 -2.53
C ALA A 42 -9.71 26.26 -1.92
N LEU A 43 -9.97 25.00 -1.52
CA LEU A 43 -11.31 24.54 -1.15
C LEU A 43 -11.70 24.77 0.31
N GLY A 44 -10.73 24.75 1.22
CA GLY A 44 -10.99 24.62 2.66
C GLY A 44 -11.64 23.27 2.97
N GLU A 45 -12.62 23.26 3.87
CA GLU A 45 -13.43 22.06 4.12
C GLU A 45 -14.34 21.76 2.92
N LEU A 46 -14.35 20.52 2.42
CA LEU A 46 -15.23 20.10 1.31
C LEU A 46 -16.44 19.33 1.85
N VAL A 47 -17.63 19.88 1.66
CA VAL A 47 -18.92 19.24 1.97
C VAL A 47 -19.62 18.87 0.68
N ILE A 48 -20.03 17.61 0.54
CA ILE A 48 -20.82 17.11 -0.59
C ILE A 48 -22.29 17.11 -0.17
N ALA A 49 -23.07 18.03 -0.70
CA ALA A 49 -24.49 18.16 -0.44
C ALA A 49 -25.31 17.28 -1.38
N ASP A 50 -26.11 16.39 -0.80
CA ASP A 50 -27.17 15.68 -1.51
C ASP A 50 -28.27 16.68 -1.90
N ILE A 51 -28.61 16.69 -3.19
CA ILE A 51 -29.64 17.54 -3.79
C ILE A 51 -30.78 16.70 -4.40
N GLY A 52 -30.89 15.41 -4.05
CA GLY A 52 -31.89 14.49 -4.57
C GLY A 52 -31.59 14.01 -5.99
N THR A 53 -30.31 13.91 -6.36
CA THR A 53 -29.91 13.38 -7.67
C THR A 53 -30.14 11.88 -7.72
N ASP A 54 -30.71 11.38 -8.81
CA ASP A 54 -30.90 9.94 -9.01
C ASP A 54 -29.53 9.22 -9.06
N PRO A 55 -29.25 8.28 -8.14
CA PRO A 55 -27.99 7.53 -8.13
C PRO A 55 -27.71 6.77 -9.43
N ALA A 56 -28.75 6.42 -10.20
CA ALA A 56 -28.59 5.76 -11.49
C ALA A 56 -27.77 6.60 -12.50
N LEU A 57 -27.71 7.92 -12.32
CA LEU A 57 -26.90 8.82 -13.17
C LEU A 57 -25.40 8.61 -13.00
N ALA A 58 -24.96 7.99 -11.90
CA ALA A 58 -23.56 7.68 -11.63
C ALA A 58 -23.21 6.20 -11.86
N ALA A 59 -24.13 5.38 -12.39
CA ALA A 59 -23.94 3.93 -12.50
C ALA A 59 -22.71 3.52 -13.34
N ASP A 60 -22.32 4.34 -14.32
CA ASP A 60 -21.18 4.09 -15.22
C ASP A 60 -19.88 4.79 -14.76
N VAL A 61 -19.88 5.43 -13.58
CA VAL A 61 -18.71 6.14 -13.06
C VAL A 61 -17.80 5.17 -12.32
N ALA A 62 -16.62 4.89 -12.89
CA ALA A 62 -15.62 4.01 -12.30
C ALA A 62 -14.62 4.72 -11.35
N LEU A 63 -14.73 6.04 -11.21
CA LEU A 63 -13.88 6.87 -10.36
C LEU A 63 -14.67 7.33 -9.13
N GLU A 64 -14.28 6.84 -7.96
CA GLU A 64 -14.98 7.11 -6.71
C GLU A 64 -14.08 7.81 -5.69
N VAL A 65 -14.70 8.59 -4.80
CA VAL A 65 -14.04 9.08 -3.59
C VAL A 65 -14.42 8.15 -2.45
N VAL A 66 -13.43 7.64 -1.73
CA VAL A 66 -13.66 6.62 -0.70
C VAL A 66 -14.41 7.22 0.48
N THR A 67 -15.49 6.56 0.89
CA THR A 67 -16.31 6.93 2.04
C THR A 67 -16.12 5.95 3.21
N PRO A 68 -16.42 6.37 4.46
CA PRO A 68 -16.46 5.47 5.61
C PRO A 68 -17.36 4.25 5.39
N GLU A 69 -18.49 4.43 4.70
CA GLU A 69 -19.50 3.40 4.45
C GLU A 69 -18.96 2.30 3.53
N MET A 70 -18.31 2.67 2.42
CA MET A 70 -17.65 1.71 1.52
C MET A 70 -16.63 0.86 2.27
N VAL A 71 -15.80 1.49 3.11
CA VAL A 71 -14.79 0.77 3.89
C VAL A 71 -15.47 -0.16 4.90
N ARG A 72 -16.51 0.29 5.61
CA ARG A 72 -17.26 -0.53 6.56
C ARG A 72 -17.84 -1.79 5.90
N GLU A 73 -18.36 -1.67 4.68
CA GLU A 73 -18.93 -2.79 3.93
C GLU A 73 -17.90 -3.85 3.54
N TRP A 74 -16.66 -3.45 3.28
CA TRP A 74 -15.58 -4.37 2.92
C TRP A 74 -14.88 -5.01 4.12
N LEU A 75 -14.84 -4.32 5.27
CA LEU A 75 -14.13 -4.81 6.43
C LEU A 75 -14.79 -6.10 6.98
N PRO A 76 -13.98 -7.12 7.34
CA PRO A 76 -14.53 -8.40 7.74
C PRO A 76 -15.15 -8.28 9.14
N PRO A 77 -16.29 -8.95 9.40
CA PRO A 77 -16.90 -8.96 10.72
C PRO A 77 -16.00 -9.68 11.74
N ARG A 78 -16.14 -9.33 13.02
CA ARG A 78 -15.39 -9.90 14.14
C ARG A 78 -16.33 -10.71 15.05
N PRO A 79 -16.74 -11.93 14.68
CA PRO A 79 -17.72 -12.67 15.46
C PRO A 79 -17.13 -13.16 16.80
N PRO A 80 -17.92 -13.24 17.89
CA PRO A 80 -17.42 -13.62 19.22
C PRO A 80 -16.80 -15.03 19.31
N ASN A 81 -17.13 -15.93 18.37
CA ASN A 81 -16.59 -17.28 18.28
C ASN A 81 -15.38 -17.39 17.32
N ALA A 82 -14.82 -16.28 16.85
CA ALA A 82 -13.63 -16.27 16.01
C ALA A 82 -12.38 -16.76 16.75
N HIS A 83 -11.40 -17.24 15.99
CA HIS A 83 -10.07 -17.58 16.48
C HIS A 83 -9.00 -16.92 15.60
N LYS A 84 -7.72 -16.99 15.99
CA LYS A 84 -6.63 -16.39 15.21
C LYS A 84 -6.60 -16.82 13.73
N GLY A 85 -6.97 -18.06 13.40
CA GLY A 85 -7.05 -18.51 12.00
C GLY A 85 -8.19 -17.88 11.18
N THR A 86 -9.18 -17.24 11.82
CA THR A 86 -10.33 -16.63 11.13
C THR A 86 -9.92 -15.36 10.38
N PHE A 87 -8.86 -14.69 10.84
CA PHE A 87 -8.39 -13.41 10.31
C PHE A 87 -7.08 -13.54 9.52
N GLY A 88 -6.81 -14.76 9.05
CA GLY A 88 -5.68 -15.11 8.21
C GLY A 88 -4.29 -14.89 8.82
N LYS A 89 -3.29 -15.21 8.02
CA LYS A 89 -1.87 -15.17 8.36
C LYS A 89 -1.11 -14.31 7.36
N ALA A 90 -0.54 -13.21 7.85
CA ALA A 90 0.31 -12.34 7.04
C ALA A 90 1.79 -12.70 7.23
N LEU A 91 2.52 -12.84 6.12
CA LEU A 91 3.98 -12.90 6.11
C LEU A 91 4.53 -11.55 5.67
N ILE A 92 5.52 -11.03 6.38
CA ILE A 92 6.15 -9.75 6.05
C ILE A 92 7.65 -9.97 5.94
N VAL A 93 8.20 -9.80 4.75
CA VAL A 93 9.64 -9.85 4.46
C VAL A 93 10.15 -8.42 4.43
N ALA A 94 10.80 -8.01 5.52
CA ALA A 94 11.17 -6.63 5.75
C ALA A 94 12.41 -6.50 6.64
N GLY A 95 13.04 -5.34 6.55
CA GLY A 95 14.12 -4.89 7.41
C GLY A 95 15.52 -5.36 7.00
N SER A 96 16.47 -4.54 7.39
CA SER A 96 17.91 -4.77 7.32
C SER A 96 18.58 -4.07 8.49
N VAL A 97 19.89 -4.22 8.66
CA VAL A 97 20.63 -3.60 9.77
C VAL A 97 20.46 -2.07 9.85
N ASN A 98 20.27 -1.41 8.69
CA ASN A 98 20.09 0.04 8.62
C ASN A 98 18.62 0.48 8.71
N TYR A 99 17.67 -0.45 8.54
CA TYR A 99 16.24 -0.15 8.43
C TYR A 99 15.39 -1.07 9.32
N THR A 100 15.82 -1.25 10.58
CA THR A 100 15.11 -2.07 11.57
C THR A 100 13.70 -1.56 11.86
N GLY A 101 13.52 -0.24 11.86
CA GLY A 101 12.24 0.42 12.09
C GLY A 101 11.16 0.06 11.08
N ALA A 102 11.53 -0.20 9.81
CA ALA A 102 10.57 -0.55 8.77
C ALA A 102 9.91 -1.92 9.06
N ALA A 103 10.70 -2.91 9.48
CA ALA A 103 10.17 -4.22 9.90
C ALA A 103 9.25 -4.10 11.12
N TYR A 104 9.64 -3.28 12.10
CA TYR A 104 8.81 -3.01 13.28
C TYR A 104 7.47 -2.35 12.90
N LEU A 105 7.50 -1.26 12.13
CA LEU A 105 6.31 -0.49 11.76
C LEU A 105 5.34 -1.32 10.91
N ALA A 106 5.84 -2.03 9.89
CA ALA A 106 5.01 -2.90 9.05
C ALA A 106 4.39 -4.05 9.85
N GLY A 107 5.18 -4.71 10.71
CA GLY A 107 4.71 -5.79 11.57
C GLY A 107 3.67 -5.35 12.59
N ALA A 108 3.94 -4.25 13.30
CA ALA A 108 3.04 -3.70 14.30
C ALA A 108 1.75 -3.14 13.66
N ALA A 109 1.83 -2.57 12.45
CA ALA A 109 0.65 -2.12 11.73
C ALA A 109 -0.22 -3.31 11.32
N ALA A 110 0.38 -4.41 10.84
CA ALA A 110 -0.37 -5.59 10.45
C ALA A 110 -1.12 -6.24 11.63
N THR A 111 -0.50 -6.28 12.82
CA THR A 111 -1.18 -6.78 14.03
C THR A 111 -2.32 -5.86 14.46
N ARG A 112 -2.12 -4.53 14.43
CA ARG A 112 -3.13 -3.54 14.80
C ARG A 112 -4.26 -3.40 13.79
N ALA A 113 -4.01 -3.71 12.51
CA ALA A 113 -5.01 -3.82 11.45
C ALA A 113 -5.76 -5.17 11.50
N GLY A 114 -5.48 -6.00 12.52
CA GLY A 114 -6.30 -7.13 12.88
C GLY A 114 -6.01 -8.43 12.15
N ALA A 115 -4.84 -8.57 11.51
CA ALA A 115 -4.40 -9.88 11.02
C ALA A 115 -4.39 -10.91 12.17
N GLY A 116 -4.82 -12.13 11.88
CA GLY A 116 -4.96 -13.18 12.88
C GLY A 116 -3.63 -13.71 13.41
N LEU A 117 -2.66 -13.85 12.52
CA LEU A 117 -1.26 -14.12 12.82
C LEU A 117 -0.38 -13.28 11.90
N VAL A 118 0.71 -12.75 12.45
CA VAL A 118 1.73 -12.04 11.67
C VAL A 118 3.06 -12.73 11.90
N THR A 119 3.73 -13.12 10.81
CA THR A 119 5.13 -13.56 10.85
C THR A 119 6.01 -12.50 10.20
N LEU A 120 6.99 -12.00 10.96
CA LEU A 120 8.08 -11.18 10.43
C LEU A 120 9.24 -12.07 9.98
N ALA A 121 9.52 -12.06 8.68
CA ALA A 121 10.69 -12.67 8.08
C ALA A 121 11.78 -11.62 7.90
N LEU A 122 12.84 -11.72 8.70
CA LEU A 122 13.89 -10.68 8.80
C LEU A 122 15.29 -11.29 8.96
N PRO A 123 16.37 -10.55 8.66
CA PRO A 123 17.73 -10.98 8.97
C PRO A 123 17.91 -11.31 10.45
N ALA A 124 18.53 -12.45 10.76
CA ALA A 124 18.83 -12.81 12.15
C ALA A 124 19.57 -11.70 12.93
N ALA A 125 20.39 -10.88 12.25
CA ALA A 125 21.09 -9.74 12.81
C ALA A 125 20.20 -8.69 13.51
N ILE A 126 18.95 -8.52 13.08
CA ILE A 126 18.05 -7.48 13.61
C ILE A 126 16.97 -8.05 14.54
N HIS A 127 16.89 -9.38 14.66
CA HIS A 127 15.83 -10.06 15.40
C HIS A 127 15.68 -9.55 16.84
N THR A 128 16.76 -9.52 17.62
CA THR A 128 16.71 -9.11 19.03
C THR A 128 16.20 -7.67 19.19
N ALA A 129 16.60 -6.77 18.29
CA ALA A 129 16.19 -5.37 18.35
C ALA A 129 14.69 -5.20 18.06
N VAL A 130 14.16 -5.93 17.07
CA VAL A 130 12.74 -5.88 16.72
C VAL A 130 11.88 -6.62 17.74
N ALA A 131 12.29 -7.83 18.16
CA ALA A 131 11.58 -8.66 19.12
C ALA A 131 11.46 -8.03 20.51
N ALA A 132 12.38 -7.13 20.88
CA ALA A 132 12.28 -6.37 22.11
C ALA A 132 11.10 -5.38 22.13
N CYS A 133 10.63 -4.95 20.95
CA CYS A 133 9.56 -3.96 20.81
C CYS A 133 8.24 -4.52 20.24
N LEU A 134 8.26 -5.73 19.67
CA LEU A 134 7.11 -6.35 19.01
C LEU A 134 7.03 -7.84 19.37
N ALA A 135 6.36 -8.14 20.48
CA ALA A 135 6.30 -9.48 21.05
C ALA A 135 5.16 -10.33 20.46
N GLU A 136 4.17 -9.68 19.84
CA GLU A 136 2.92 -10.27 19.37
C GLU A 136 3.08 -11.10 18.08
N VAL A 137 4.18 -10.91 17.35
CA VAL A 137 4.45 -11.57 16.07
C VAL A 137 5.30 -12.82 16.23
N THR A 138 5.20 -13.73 15.27
CA THR A 138 6.18 -14.82 15.10
C THR A 138 7.32 -14.38 14.20
N TYR A 139 8.49 -15.01 14.34
CA TYR A 139 9.69 -14.64 13.60
C TYR A 139 10.18 -15.79 12.71
N LEU A 140 10.54 -15.45 11.48
CA LEU A 140 11.24 -16.34 10.56
C LEU A 140 12.61 -15.73 10.25
N LEU A 141 13.65 -16.32 10.83
CA LEU A 141 15.01 -15.79 10.69
C LEU A 141 15.57 -16.14 9.31
N LEU A 142 15.93 -15.11 8.55
CA LEU A 142 16.44 -15.25 7.20
C LEU A 142 17.98 -15.19 7.17
N PRO A 143 18.62 -16.01 6.31
CA PRO A 143 20.02 -15.85 5.93
C PRO A 143 20.32 -14.42 5.47
N HIS A 144 21.48 -13.91 5.87
CA HIS A 144 21.89 -12.56 5.57
C HIS A 144 23.40 -12.43 5.39
N GLU A 145 23.83 -11.39 4.69
CA GLU A 145 25.22 -10.96 4.57
C GLU A 145 25.33 -9.53 5.08
N LEU A 146 26.15 -9.30 6.10
CA LEU A 146 26.31 -7.99 6.77
C LEU A 146 25.00 -7.31 7.22
N GLY A 147 23.91 -8.09 7.37
CA GLY A 147 22.60 -7.63 7.81
C GLY A 147 21.63 -7.30 6.68
N ALA A 148 22.01 -7.53 5.43
CA ALA A 148 21.14 -7.54 4.25
C ALA A 148 20.69 -8.98 3.93
N ILE A 149 19.41 -9.19 3.57
CA ILE A 149 18.89 -10.53 3.29
C ILE A 149 19.62 -11.13 2.09
N SER A 150 20.11 -12.37 2.21
CA SER A 150 20.83 -13.03 1.12
C SER A 150 19.97 -14.01 0.34
N ALA A 151 20.41 -14.40 -0.85
CA ALA A 151 19.67 -15.30 -1.75
C ALA A 151 19.25 -16.64 -1.11
N GLY A 152 20.00 -17.11 -0.09
CA GLY A 152 19.66 -18.31 0.67
C GLY A 152 18.30 -18.25 1.39
N ALA A 153 17.81 -17.04 1.68
CA ALA A 153 16.49 -16.81 2.28
C ALA A 153 15.34 -17.34 1.43
N THR A 154 15.51 -17.39 0.10
CA THR A 154 14.50 -17.93 -0.82
C THR A 154 14.17 -19.39 -0.52
N ARG A 155 15.14 -20.18 -0.04
CA ARG A 155 14.89 -21.58 0.35
C ARG A 155 14.06 -21.67 1.63
N VAL A 156 14.41 -20.86 2.62
CA VAL A 156 13.69 -20.80 3.91
C VAL A 156 12.24 -20.37 3.71
N LEU A 157 12.00 -19.35 2.88
CA LEU A 157 10.65 -18.90 2.56
C LEU A 157 9.86 -19.95 1.77
N ALA A 158 10.47 -20.60 0.78
CA ALA A 158 9.79 -21.59 -0.06
C ALA A 158 9.15 -22.75 0.72
N GLU A 159 9.73 -23.12 1.86
CA GLU A 159 9.19 -24.20 2.71
C GLU A 159 7.94 -23.77 3.49
N ARG A 160 7.62 -22.47 3.55
CA ARG A 160 6.54 -21.93 4.39
C ARG A 160 5.56 -21.00 3.69
N LEU A 161 5.84 -20.56 2.46
CA LEU A 161 4.99 -19.59 1.76
C LEU A 161 3.52 -20.02 1.68
N GLU A 162 3.25 -21.31 1.45
CA GLU A 162 1.90 -21.87 1.37
C GLU A 162 1.13 -21.82 2.71
N GLU A 163 1.81 -21.55 3.83
CA GLU A 163 1.17 -21.42 5.13
C GLU A 163 0.48 -20.06 5.34
N TYR A 164 0.69 -19.09 4.43
CA TYR A 164 0.27 -17.69 4.58
C TYR A 164 -0.76 -17.26 3.54
N ASP A 165 -1.66 -16.38 3.97
CA ASP A 165 -2.77 -15.87 3.16
C ASP A 165 -2.39 -14.59 2.41
N ALA A 166 -1.35 -13.88 2.86
CA ALA A 166 -0.77 -12.74 2.16
C ALA A 166 0.71 -12.53 2.50
N LEU A 167 1.44 -11.91 1.57
CA LEU A 167 2.86 -11.59 1.68
C LEU A 167 3.08 -10.10 1.43
N LEU A 168 3.81 -9.43 2.33
CA LEU A 168 4.39 -8.11 2.11
C LEU A 168 5.89 -8.25 1.88
N LEU A 169 6.40 -7.63 0.82
CA LEU A 169 7.81 -7.62 0.46
C LEU A 169 8.28 -6.17 0.26
N GLY A 170 9.37 -5.77 0.93
CA GLY A 170 10.09 -4.56 0.54
C GLY A 170 10.44 -3.54 1.63
N PRO A 171 9.62 -3.31 2.68
CA PRO A 171 9.94 -2.31 3.71
C PRO A 171 11.34 -2.49 4.31
N GLY A 172 12.23 -1.53 4.07
CA GLY A 172 13.59 -1.50 4.61
C GLY A 172 14.50 -2.66 4.21
N LEU A 173 14.29 -3.29 3.05
CA LEU A 173 15.17 -4.37 2.61
C LEU A 173 16.58 -3.89 2.24
N GLY A 174 16.72 -2.62 1.85
CA GLY A 174 17.92 -2.14 1.17
C GLY A 174 17.96 -2.60 -0.29
N ARG A 175 19.06 -2.26 -0.97
CA ARG A 175 19.25 -2.51 -2.41
C ARG A 175 20.62 -3.12 -2.70
N GLU A 176 21.20 -3.77 -1.70
CA GLU A 176 22.46 -4.49 -1.84
C GLU A 176 22.32 -5.60 -2.91
N PRO A 177 23.41 -5.98 -3.60
CA PRO A 177 23.37 -7.02 -4.63
C PRO A 177 22.75 -8.34 -4.14
N GLU A 178 23.03 -8.72 -2.89
CA GLU A 178 22.52 -9.94 -2.26
C GLU A 178 21.01 -9.88 -2.04
N THR A 179 20.50 -8.73 -1.58
CA THR A 179 19.07 -8.46 -1.42
C THR A 179 18.34 -8.47 -2.76
N SER A 180 18.94 -7.84 -3.78
CA SER A 180 18.38 -7.81 -5.14
C SER A 180 18.31 -9.21 -5.73
N ALA A 181 19.37 -10.03 -5.55
CA ALA A 181 19.39 -11.42 -5.97
C ALA A 181 18.35 -12.28 -5.22
N PHE A 182 18.13 -12.02 -3.93
CA PHE A 182 17.07 -12.65 -3.15
C PHE A 182 15.67 -12.33 -3.71
N VAL A 183 15.36 -11.05 -3.92
CA VAL A 183 14.06 -10.62 -4.46
C VAL A 183 13.85 -11.19 -5.87
N GLU A 184 14.87 -11.14 -6.73
CA GLU A 184 14.78 -11.73 -8.07
C GLU A 184 14.56 -13.26 -8.01
N ALA A 185 15.23 -13.97 -7.10
CA ALA A 185 15.03 -15.42 -6.93
C ALA A 185 13.64 -15.76 -6.38
N LEU A 186 13.12 -14.95 -5.47
CA LEU A 186 11.78 -15.12 -4.89
C LEU A 186 10.69 -14.93 -5.94
N LEU A 187 10.79 -13.89 -6.77
CA LEU A 187 9.81 -13.55 -7.79
C LEU A 187 10.03 -14.32 -9.11
N GLY A 188 11.26 -14.74 -9.40
CA GLY A 188 11.65 -15.47 -10.61
C GLY A 188 11.26 -16.96 -10.63
N GLY A 189 10.69 -17.48 -9.53
CA GLY A 189 10.20 -18.86 -9.43
C GLY A 189 8.93 -19.16 -10.25
N VAL A 190 8.39 -18.17 -10.96
CA VAL A 190 7.21 -18.27 -11.81
C VAL A 190 7.63 -18.44 -13.27
N ARG A 191 7.80 -19.70 -13.70
CA ARG A 191 8.07 -20.23 -15.07
C ARG A 191 9.50 -20.12 -15.61
N GLY A 192 10.07 -21.29 -15.91
CA GLY A 192 11.49 -21.46 -16.25
C GLY A 192 11.90 -21.14 -17.69
N ARG A 193 13.21 -20.88 -17.83
CA ARG A 193 14.12 -21.50 -18.81
C ARG A 193 15.55 -21.03 -18.50
N ARG A 194 16.37 -21.89 -17.89
CA ARG A 194 17.83 -21.80 -18.08
C ARG A 194 18.21 -22.80 -19.17
N ARG A 195 18.53 -22.28 -20.35
CA ARG A 195 19.31 -23.01 -21.35
C ARG A 195 20.63 -22.26 -21.48
N LEU A 196 21.71 -22.77 -20.87
CA LEU A 196 23.08 -22.48 -21.29
C LEU A 196 24.05 -23.47 -20.60
N GLY A 197 24.80 -24.23 -21.42
CA GLY A 197 26.10 -24.82 -21.02
C GLY A 197 26.12 -26.32 -20.70
N PHE A 198 27.05 -27.03 -21.33
CA PHE A 198 27.28 -28.49 -21.31
C PHE A 198 27.78 -29.06 -19.96
N VAL A 199 27.01 -28.94 -18.88
CA VAL A 199 27.19 -29.75 -17.67
C VAL A 199 25.81 -30.15 -17.18
N GLY A 200 25.59 -31.44 -16.94
CA GLY A 200 24.29 -32.00 -16.56
C GLY A 200 23.71 -31.28 -15.35
N ALA A 201 22.76 -30.38 -15.59
CA ALA A 201 21.93 -29.81 -14.56
C ALA A 201 20.89 -30.86 -14.21
N GLU A 202 20.95 -31.38 -12.98
CA GLU A 202 19.78 -32.02 -12.39
C GLU A 202 18.61 -31.03 -12.53
N GLU A 203 17.60 -31.46 -13.29
CA GLU A 203 16.33 -30.75 -13.36
C GLU A 203 15.80 -30.64 -11.93
N SER A 204 15.86 -29.44 -11.36
CA SER A 204 15.08 -29.16 -10.17
C SER A 204 13.62 -29.31 -10.57
N THR A 205 13.05 -30.45 -10.20
CA THR A 205 11.64 -30.83 -10.30
C THR A 205 10.73 -29.98 -9.42
N ALA A 206 11.20 -28.81 -8.96
CA ALA A 206 10.41 -27.91 -8.14
C ALA A 206 9.26 -27.37 -8.98
N SER A 207 8.04 -27.74 -8.59
CA SER A 207 6.79 -27.15 -9.06
C SER A 207 6.91 -25.62 -9.10
N PRO A 208 6.31 -24.92 -10.09
CA PRO A 208 6.30 -23.46 -10.10
C PRO A 208 5.77 -22.96 -8.76
N ARG A 209 6.58 -22.16 -8.06
CA ARG A 209 6.24 -21.67 -6.72
C ARG A 209 5.09 -20.69 -6.84
N THR A 210 3.98 -20.96 -6.15
CA THR A 210 2.87 -20.02 -6.05
C THR A 210 3.12 -19.11 -4.85
N LEU A 211 3.34 -17.83 -5.11
CA LEU A 211 3.38 -16.84 -4.03
C LEU A 211 1.94 -16.61 -3.52
N PRO A 212 1.76 -16.41 -2.19
CA PRO A 212 0.53 -15.85 -1.67
C PRO A 212 0.23 -14.49 -2.33
N PRO A 213 -1.01 -14.00 -2.21
CA PRO A 213 -1.33 -12.61 -2.52
C PRO A 213 -0.27 -11.63 -2.05
N LEU A 214 0.27 -10.86 -2.99
CA LEU A 214 1.50 -10.10 -2.78
C LEU A 214 1.22 -8.59 -2.68
N VAL A 215 1.85 -7.96 -1.70
CA VAL A 215 2.00 -6.51 -1.57
C VAL A 215 3.48 -6.18 -1.70
N VAL A 216 3.83 -5.23 -2.57
CA VAL A 216 5.21 -4.76 -2.75
C VAL A 216 5.30 -3.28 -2.45
N ASP A 217 6.20 -2.91 -1.54
CA ASP A 217 6.46 -1.52 -1.15
C ASP A 217 7.96 -1.19 -1.17
N ALA A 218 8.29 0.09 -1.08
CA ALA A 218 9.63 0.59 -0.77
C ALA A 218 10.75 -0.05 -1.61
N ASP A 219 11.75 -0.66 -0.97
CA ASP A 219 12.89 -1.27 -1.66
C ASP A 219 12.49 -2.44 -2.55
N GLY A 220 11.38 -3.12 -2.25
CA GLY A 220 10.79 -4.10 -3.15
C GLY A 220 10.44 -3.47 -4.51
N LEU A 221 9.80 -2.29 -4.50
CA LEU A 221 9.48 -1.54 -5.73
C LEU A 221 10.75 -1.03 -6.43
N ASN A 222 11.74 -0.54 -5.66
CA ASN A 222 13.00 -0.06 -6.23
C ASN A 222 13.81 -1.18 -6.92
N ILE A 223 13.75 -2.41 -6.40
CA ILE A 223 14.37 -3.58 -7.03
C ILE A 223 13.55 -4.01 -8.27
N LEU A 224 12.21 -4.02 -8.18
CA LEU A 224 11.35 -4.31 -9.34
C LEU A 224 11.65 -3.38 -10.53
N ALA A 225 11.86 -2.09 -10.28
CA ALA A 225 12.17 -1.11 -11.32
C ALA A 225 13.45 -1.44 -12.13
N GLU A 226 14.38 -2.21 -11.54
CA GLU A 226 15.61 -2.67 -12.18
C GLU A 226 15.44 -4.02 -12.88
N MET A 227 14.38 -4.77 -12.58
CA MET A 227 14.11 -6.10 -13.13
C MET A 227 13.43 -6.02 -14.51
N ALA A 228 13.92 -6.82 -15.46
CA ALA A 228 13.29 -6.95 -16.78
C ALA A 228 11.98 -7.75 -16.70
N ASP A 229 10.96 -7.25 -17.40
CA ASP A 229 9.60 -7.84 -17.47
C ASP A 229 8.98 -8.11 -16.08
N TRP A 230 9.33 -7.30 -15.09
CA TRP A 230 8.90 -7.49 -13.70
C TRP A 230 7.37 -7.65 -13.52
N PRO A 231 6.46 -6.98 -14.28
CA PRO A 231 5.03 -7.16 -14.07
C PRO A 231 4.55 -8.58 -14.29
N LYS A 232 5.22 -9.33 -15.19
CA LYS A 232 4.91 -10.73 -15.51
C LYS A 232 5.48 -11.72 -14.49
N ARG A 233 6.37 -11.25 -13.60
CA ARG A 233 6.97 -12.06 -12.53
C ARG A 233 6.15 -12.03 -11.25
N LEU A 234 5.20 -11.11 -11.14
CA LEU A 234 4.31 -11.01 -9.99
C LEU A 234 3.06 -11.87 -10.20
N PRO A 235 2.44 -12.39 -9.13
CA PRO A 235 1.07 -12.86 -9.19
C PRO A 235 0.15 -11.78 -9.78
N PRO A 236 -0.87 -12.14 -10.57
CA PRO A 236 -1.89 -11.18 -10.99
C PRO A 236 -2.51 -10.47 -9.77
N GLU A 237 -2.86 -9.20 -9.94
CA GLU A 237 -3.51 -8.38 -8.90
C GLU A 237 -2.71 -8.27 -7.59
N SER A 238 -1.38 -8.37 -7.65
CA SER A 238 -0.50 -7.89 -6.60
C SER A 238 -0.70 -6.39 -6.37
N ILE A 239 -0.54 -5.94 -5.13
CA ILE A 239 -0.69 -4.53 -4.77
C ILE A 239 0.69 -3.88 -4.72
N LEU A 240 0.86 -2.81 -5.49
CA LEU A 240 2.06 -1.99 -5.51
C LEU A 240 1.76 -0.67 -4.82
N THR A 241 2.60 -0.21 -3.90
CA THR A 241 2.35 1.01 -3.12
C THR A 241 3.34 2.14 -3.38
N PRO A 242 3.62 2.54 -4.64
CA PRO A 242 4.64 3.54 -4.93
C PRO A 242 4.25 4.94 -4.46
N HIS A 243 5.21 5.67 -3.90
CA HIS A 243 5.17 7.14 -3.90
C HIS A 243 5.55 7.68 -5.29
N PRO A 244 5.38 8.99 -5.60
CA PRO A 244 5.62 9.50 -6.95
C PRO A 244 7.04 9.23 -7.48
N GLY A 245 8.07 9.33 -6.63
CA GLY A 245 9.44 8.91 -6.97
C GLY A 245 9.61 7.43 -7.32
N GLU A 246 9.02 6.50 -6.58
CA GLU A 246 9.04 5.06 -6.89
C GLU A 246 8.29 4.77 -8.19
N MET A 247 7.12 5.40 -8.38
CA MET A 247 6.33 5.29 -9.61
C MET A 247 7.11 5.75 -10.83
N ALA A 248 7.80 6.90 -10.72
CA ALA A 248 8.65 7.43 -11.78
C ALA A 248 9.78 6.46 -12.15
N ARG A 249 10.39 5.77 -11.17
CA ARG A 249 11.41 4.73 -11.43
C ARG A 249 10.80 3.52 -12.15
N LEU A 250 9.65 3.02 -11.69
CA LEU A 250 8.96 1.89 -12.32
C LEU A 250 8.58 2.18 -13.78
N MET A 251 8.13 3.41 -14.06
CA MET A 251 7.73 3.87 -15.40
C MET A 251 8.90 4.37 -16.25
N ARG A 252 10.07 4.59 -15.66
CA ARG A 252 11.24 5.24 -16.29
C ARG A 252 10.92 6.63 -16.86
N CYS A 253 10.16 7.41 -16.10
CA CYS A 253 9.80 8.79 -16.41
C CYS A 253 10.23 9.74 -15.27
N THR A 254 9.83 11.01 -15.33
CA THR A 254 10.10 11.97 -14.26
C THR A 254 8.97 12.00 -13.21
N ILE A 255 9.26 12.51 -12.01
CA ILE A 255 8.23 12.74 -10.99
C ILE A 255 7.18 13.74 -11.49
N GLY A 256 7.59 14.73 -12.28
CA GLY A 256 6.67 15.72 -12.87
C GLY A 256 5.64 15.06 -13.78
N ASP A 257 6.05 14.09 -14.60
CA ASP A 257 5.14 13.31 -15.44
C ASP A 257 4.10 12.56 -14.59
N VAL A 258 4.54 11.92 -13.51
CA VAL A 258 3.65 11.21 -12.56
C VAL A 258 2.64 12.15 -11.91
N GLN A 259 3.09 13.34 -11.50
CA GLN A 259 2.25 14.29 -10.78
C GLN A 259 1.28 15.05 -11.69
N ALA A 260 1.57 15.15 -12.99
CA ALA A 260 0.74 15.88 -13.96
C ALA A 260 -0.68 15.29 -14.06
N ASP A 261 -0.81 13.97 -14.08
CA ASP A 261 -2.09 13.29 -13.98
C ASP A 261 -1.96 11.93 -13.27
N ARG A 262 -2.01 11.99 -11.94
CA ARG A 262 -1.89 10.79 -11.08
C ARG A 262 -3.01 9.77 -11.30
N VAL A 263 -4.23 10.23 -11.62
CA VAL A 263 -5.39 9.35 -11.81
C VAL A 263 -5.21 8.57 -13.10
N ALA A 264 -4.95 9.26 -14.21
CA ALA A 264 -4.72 8.63 -15.50
C ALA A 264 -3.50 7.69 -15.44
N ILE A 265 -2.43 8.10 -14.75
CA ILE A 265 -1.22 7.28 -14.63
C ILE A 265 -1.46 6.02 -13.79
N ALA A 266 -2.10 6.15 -12.62
CA ALA A 266 -2.42 4.98 -11.80
C ALA A 266 -3.31 4.00 -12.57
N GLN A 267 -4.35 4.50 -13.25
CA GLN A 267 -5.26 3.68 -14.04
C GLN A 267 -4.55 2.98 -15.22
N ALA A 268 -3.78 3.73 -16.01
CA ALA A 268 -3.06 3.19 -17.16
C ALA A 268 -2.03 2.13 -16.74
N GLN A 269 -1.28 2.38 -15.66
CA GLN A 269 -0.27 1.43 -15.21
C GLN A 269 -0.88 0.20 -14.51
N ALA A 270 -1.98 0.36 -13.76
CA ALA A 270 -2.69 -0.78 -13.18
C ALA A 270 -3.16 -1.75 -14.28
N ALA A 271 -3.79 -1.22 -15.34
CA ALA A 271 -4.20 -2.00 -16.51
C ALA A 271 -3.01 -2.62 -17.26
N ALA A 272 -1.95 -1.83 -17.51
CA ALA A 272 -0.78 -2.30 -18.26
C ALA A 272 0.03 -3.37 -17.53
N TRP A 273 0.12 -3.29 -16.21
CA TRP A 273 0.87 -4.24 -15.38
C TRP A 273 0.03 -5.43 -14.94
N GLY A 274 -1.30 -5.33 -14.99
CA GLY A 274 -2.21 -6.34 -14.44
C GLY A 274 -2.17 -6.38 -12.90
N GLN A 275 -1.88 -5.24 -12.29
CA GLN A 275 -1.63 -5.09 -10.85
C GLN A 275 -2.48 -3.96 -10.26
N VAL A 276 -2.72 -3.98 -8.96
CA VAL A 276 -3.34 -2.87 -8.24
C VAL A 276 -2.26 -1.85 -7.88
N VAL A 277 -2.49 -0.57 -8.16
CA VAL A 277 -1.54 0.52 -7.88
C VAL A 277 -2.12 1.46 -6.84
N VAL A 278 -1.41 1.62 -5.71
CA VAL A 278 -1.67 2.62 -4.66
C VAL A 278 -0.64 3.74 -4.81
N LEU A 279 -0.97 4.75 -5.62
CA LEU A 279 -0.09 5.89 -5.87
C LEU A 279 -0.19 6.89 -4.71
N LYS A 280 0.74 6.75 -3.76
CA LYS A 280 0.80 7.52 -2.50
C LYS A 280 0.97 9.02 -2.76
N GLY A 281 0.42 9.84 -1.87
CA GLY A 281 0.49 11.30 -1.89
C GLY A 281 -0.76 11.90 -1.24
N ALA A 282 -0.86 13.23 -1.17
CA ALA A 282 -2.13 13.87 -0.77
C ALA A 282 -3.23 13.44 -1.74
N HIS A 283 -4.39 13.00 -1.25
CA HIS A 283 -5.38 12.30 -2.06
C HIS A 283 -4.78 11.09 -2.81
N THR A 284 -4.31 10.09 -2.05
CA THR A 284 -3.82 8.82 -2.61
C THR A 284 -4.81 8.26 -3.62
N VAL A 285 -4.29 7.83 -4.78
CA VAL A 285 -5.09 7.19 -5.83
C VAL A 285 -4.85 5.69 -5.78
N VAL A 286 -5.92 4.90 -5.75
CA VAL A 286 -5.88 3.44 -5.88
C VAL A 286 -6.53 3.05 -7.20
N ALA A 287 -5.84 2.30 -8.04
CA ALA A 287 -6.36 1.86 -9.33
C ALA A 287 -6.22 0.35 -9.49
N ALA A 288 -7.27 -0.28 -10.03
CA ALA A 288 -7.31 -1.71 -10.34
C ALA A 288 -7.15 -1.95 -11.85
N PRO A 289 -6.68 -3.16 -12.24
CA PRO A 289 -6.52 -3.52 -13.65
C PRO A 289 -7.85 -3.63 -14.41
N ASP A 290 -8.97 -3.79 -13.69
CA ASP A 290 -10.33 -3.83 -14.25
C ASP A 290 -10.93 -2.45 -14.57
N GLY A 291 -10.18 -1.37 -14.29
CA GLY A 291 -10.58 0.00 -14.58
C GLY A 291 -11.16 0.78 -13.40
N ARG A 292 -11.45 0.12 -12.26
CA ARG A 292 -11.89 0.82 -11.04
C ARG A 292 -10.79 1.73 -10.50
N VAL A 293 -11.17 2.92 -10.04
CA VAL A 293 -10.27 3.89 -9.43
C VAL A 293 -10.93 4.53 -8.21
N ALA A 294 -10.17 4.62 -7.12
CA ALA A 294 -10.59 5.25 -5.88
C ALA A 294 -9.61 6.37 -5.46
N ILE A 295 -10.15 7.50 -5.00
CA ILE A 295 -9.39 8.62 -4.43
C ILE A 295 -9.64 8.68 -2.92
N GLN A 296 -8.56 8.68 -2.14
CA GLN A 296 -8.64 8.87 -0.70
C GLN A 296 -8.96 10.34 -0.37
N PRO A 297 -9.85 10.63 0.60
CA PRO A 297 -10.26 12.00 0.90
C PRO A 297 -9.23 12.79 1.72
N PHE A 298 -8.08 12.19 2.05
CA PHE A 298 -7.10 12.77 2.98
C PHE A 298 -5.97 13.52 2.28
N ALA A 299 -5.72 14.75 2.70
CA ALA A 299 -4.56 15.57 2.32
C ALA A 299 -3.80 16.03 3.58
N ASN A 300 -3.14 15.09 4.25
CA ASN A 300 -2.42 15.34 5.50
C ASN A 300 -0.91 15.50 5.26
N PRO A 301 -0.34 16.70 5.36
CA PRO A 301 1.10 16.89 5.19
C PRO A 301 1.92 16.19 6.29
N GLY A 302 1.36 15.91 7.46
CA GLY A 302 2.06 15.19 8.53
C GLY A 302 2.36 13.73 8.17
N LEU A 303 1.63 13.14 7.19
CA LEU A 303 1.95 11.81 6.69
C LEU A 303 3.23 11.78 5.83
N ALA A 304 3.77 12.94 5.45
CA ALA A 304 5.04 13.08 4.72
C ALA A 304 6.27 12.93 5.64
N THR A 305 6.25 11.92 6.51
CA THR A 305 7.34 11.55 7.41
C THR A 305 7.78 10.11 7.14
N ALA A 306 9.04 9.79 7.44
CA ALA A 306 9.57 8.47 7.18
C ALA A 306 8.82 7.39 8.00
N GLY A 307 8.57 6.24 7.37
CA GLY A 307 7.93 5.08 8.00
C GLY A 307 6.41 5.03 7.95
N THR A 308 5.70 6.11 7.57
CA THR A 308 4.23 6.06 7.40
C THR A 308 3.84 5.09 6.27
N GLY A 309 4.66 5.03 5.21
CA GLY A 309 4.53 4.02 4.16
C GLY A 309 4.58 2.58 4.68
N ASP A 310 5.46 2.29 5.64
CA ASP A 310 5.56 0.95 6.24
C ASP A 310 4.29 0.60 7.02
N VAL A 311 3.71 1.58 7.73
CA VAL A 311 2.42 1.43 8.43
C VAL A 311 1.28 1.17 7.44
N LEU A 312 1.24 1.90 6.33
CA LEU A 312 0.29 1.67 5.24
C LEU A 312 0.43 0.26 4.66
N ALA A 313 1.64 -0.16 4.30
CA ALA A 313 1.90 -1.47 3.70
C ALA A 313 1.52 -2.61 4.65
N GLY A 314 1.87 -2.49 5.95
CA GLY A 314 1.47 -3.42 7.00
C GLY A 314 -0.06 -3.51 7.16
N THR A 315 -0.76 -2.38 7.06
CA THR A 315 -2.23 -2.34 7.11
C THR A 315 -2.84 -3.06 5.90
N ILE A 316 -2.35 -2.80 4.69
CA ILE A 316 -2.86 -3.41 3.46
C ILE A 316 -2.65 -4.94 3.47
N VAL A 317 -1.46 -5.42 3.84
CA VAL A 317 -1.19 -6.86 3.86
C VAL A 317 -2.04 -7.58 4.91
N ALA A 318 -2.34 -6.94 6.04
CA ALA A 318 -3.24 -7.49 7.04
C ALA A 318 -4.67 -7.65 6.51
N LEU A 319 -5.17 -6.68 5.77
CA LEU A 319 -6.49 -6.76 5.14
C LEU A 319 -6.53 -7.82 4.02
N ARG A 320 -5.45 -7.92 3.24
CA ARG A 320 -5.28 -9.01 2.26
C ARG A 320 -5.31 -10.38 2.93
N ALA A 321 -4.59 -10.56 4.04
CA ALA A 321 -4.59 -11.81 4.79
C ALA A 321 -5.97 -12.15 5.35
N GLN A 322 -6.78 -11.14 5.71
CA GLN A 322 -8.16 -11.33 6.16
C GLN A 322 -9.14 -11.71 5.04
N GLY A 323 -8.69 -11.80 3.78
CA GLY A 323 -9.48 -12.27 2.65
C GLY A 323 -10.11 -11.18 1.78
N LEU A 324 -9.84 -9.90 2.05
CA LEU A 324 -10.33 -8.81 1.19
C LEU A 324 -9.64 -8.89 -0.16
N ALA A 325 -10.37 -8.71 -1.26
CA ALA A 325 -9.86 -8.60 -2.63
C ALA A 325 -8.86 -7.43 -2.79
N SER A 326 -8.02 -7.44 -3.84
CA SER A 326 -6.82 -6.61 -3.90
C SER A 326 -7.12 -5.11 -3.92
N PHE A 327 -8.13 -4.70 -4.68
CA PHE A 327 -8.56 -3.32 -4.75
C PHE A 327 -9.16 -2.84 -3.42
N GLU A 328 -10.02 -3.65 -2.80
CA GLU A 328 -10.69 -3.36 -1.55
C GLU A 328 -9.69 -3.29 -0.39
N ALA A 329 -8.74 -4.22 -0.31
CA ALA A 329 -7.68 -4.21 0.71
C ALA A 329 -6.77 -2.99 0.58
N ALA A 330 -6.37 -2.64 -0.65
CA ALA A 330 -5.58 -1.45 -0.93
C ALA A 330 -6.33 -0.17 -0.54
N THR A 331 -7.62 -0.09 -0.90
CA THR A 331 -8.46 1.09 -0.69
C THR A 331 -8.83 1.27 0.77
N ALA A 332 -9.31 0.22 1.44
CA ALA A 332 -9.60 0.24 2.88
C ALA A 332 -8.34 0.47 3.70
N GLY A 333 -7.21 -0.15 3.33
CA GLY A 333 -5.93 0.04 4.03
C GLY A 333 -5.42 1.47 3.94
N ALA A 334 -5.47 2.07 2.76
CA ALA A 334 -5.13 3.48 2.56
C ALA A 334 -6.07 4.43 3.31
N TYR A 335 -7.36 4.08 3.40
CA TYR A 335 -8.34 4.86 4.15
C TYR A 335 -8.07 4.82 5.66
N LEU A 336 -7.92 3.63 6.24
CA LEU A 336 -7.63 3.45 7.66
C LEU A 336 -6.32 4.13 8.07
N HIS A 337 -5.29 4.02 7.23
CA HIS A 337 -4.02 4.73 7.43
C HIS A 337 -4.20 6.25 7.37
N GLY A 338 -4.93 6.77 6.38
CA GLY A 338 -5.21 8.20 6.25
C GLY A 338 -5.99 8.76 7.44
N LEU A 339 -7.04 8.04 7.87
CA LEU A 339 -7.83 8.39 9.04
C LEU A 339 -7.01 8.34 10.33
N ALA A 340 -6.16 7.32 10.51
CA ALA A 340 -5.23 7.26 11.64
C ALA A 340 -4.27 8.46 11.64
N GLY A 341 -3.82 8.90 10.47
CA GLY A 341 -3.05 10.13 10.29
C GLY A 341 -3.81 11.39 10.69
N GLU A 342 -5.09 11.50 10.32
CA GLU A 342 -5.93 12.62 10.77
C GLU A 342 -6.12 12.64 12.29
N LEU A 343 -6.38 11.48 12.89
CA LEU A 343 -6.52 11.35 14.33
C LEU A 343 -5.22 11.72 15.06
N ALA A 344 -4.07 11.27 14.55
CA ALA A 344 -2.77 11.64 15.09
C ALA A 344 -2.50 13.15 14.93
N ARG A 345 -2.82 13.73 13.77
CA ARG A 345 -2.66 15.17 13.50
C ARG A 345 -3.43 16.04 14.50
N VAL A 346 -4.64 15.64 14.89
CA VAL A 346 -5.44 16.36 15.88
C VAL A 346 -4.76 16.37 17.25
N GLU A 347 -4.06 15.30 17.61
CA GLU A 347 -3.44 15.15 18.92
C GLU A 347 -2.06 15.81 19.01
N VAL A 348 -1.17 15.52 18.06
CA VAL A 348 0.24 15.92 18.13
C VAL A 348 0.61 17.05 17.15
N GLY A 349 -0.34 17.49 16.33
CA GLY A 349 -0.11 18.48 15.27
C GLY A 349 0.53 17.87 14.02
N VAL A 350 0.94 18.73 13.08
CA VAL A 350 1.46 18.31 11.77
C VAL A 350 2.97 18.06 11.80
N ALA A 351 3.75 19.06 12.21
CA ALA A 351 5.21 19.06 12.02
C ALA A 351 5.95 18.04 12.91
N GLY A 352 5.38 17.70 14.07
CA GLY A 352 5.95 16.75 15.02
C GLY A 352 5.46 15.32 14.85
N MET A 353 4.50 15.07 13.96
CA MET A 353 3.90 13.75 13.78
C MET A 353 4.91 12.78 13.17
N VAL A 354 4.97 11.58 13.72
CA VAL A 354 5.81 10.48 13.24
C VAL A 354 4.97 9.23 12.94
N ALA A 355 5.57 8.25 12.25
CA ALA A 355 4.89 7.00 11.89
C ALA A 355 4.36 6.24 13.13
N GLY A 356 5.02 6.36 14.27
CA GLY A 356 4.57 5.78 15.54
C GLY A 356 3.22 6.32 16.02
N ASP A 357 2.92 7.59 15.77
CA ASP A 357 1.64 8.22 16.14
C ASP A 357 0.51 7.68 15.24
N VAL A 358 0.77 7.56 13.94
CA VAL A 358 -0.16 6.95 12.98
C VAL A 358 -0.43 5.49 13.36
N LEU A 359 0.62 4.73 13.65
CA LEU A 359 0.53 3.35 14.12
C LEU A 359 -0.26 3.23 15.43
N ALA A 360 -0.12 4.19 16.34
CA ALA A 360 -0.87 4.26 17.60
C ALA A 360 -2.36 4.55 17.40
N ARG A 361 -2.73 5.20 16.29
CA ARG A 361 -4.10 5.61 15.97
C ARG A 361 -4.87 4.66 15.03
N LEU A 362 -4.21 3.62 14.50
CA LEU A 362 -4.86 2.60 13.67
C LEU A 362 -6.07 1.92 14.33
N PRO A 363 -6.01 1.47 15.60
CA PRO A 363 -7.18 0.87 16.25
C PRO A 363 -8.37 1.82 16.36
N GLN A 364 -8.12 3.11 16.62
CA GLN A 364 -9.16 4.13 16.71
C GLN A 364 -9.77 4.44 15.35
N ALA A 365 -8.96 4.42 14.28
CA ALA A 365 -9.49 4.51 12.91
C ALA A 365 -10.43 3.34 12.60
N TRP A 366 -10.08 2.12 13.02
CA TRP A 366 -10.94 0.94 12.89
C TRP A 366 -12.27 1.09 13.64
N GLN A 367 -12.19 1.54 14.90
CA GLN A 367 -13.37 1.80 15.73
C GLN A 367 -14.28 2.88 15.12
N HIS A 368 -13.69 3.95 14.57
CA HIS A 368 -14.47 5.01 13.92
C HIS A 368 -15.27 4.49 12.72
N ILE A 369 -14.68 3.59 11.93
CA ILE A 369 -15.36 2.99 10.78
C ILE A 369 -16.42 1.98 11.22
N THR A 370 -16.09 1.08 12.14
CA THR A 370 -16.97 -0.05 12.49
C THR A 370 -18.01 0.28 13.56
N GLY A 371 -17.84 1.38 14.29
CA GLY A 371 -18.70 1.76 15.42
C GLY A 371 -18.56 0.85 16.64
N MET A 372 -17.51 0.02 16.69
CA MET A 372 -17.22 -0.94 17.76
C MET A 372 -15.94 -0.58 18.50
#